data_AF-A0A0G0JZV8-F1
#
_entry.id   AF-A0A0G0JZV8-F1
#
_cell.length_a   1.000
_cell.length_b   1.000
_cell.length_c   1.000
_cell.angle_alpha   90.00
_cell.angle_beta   90.00
_cell.angle_gamma   90.00
#
_symmetry.space_group_name_H-M   'P 1'
#
loop_
_entity.id
_entity.type
_entity.pdbx_description
1 polymer ?
#
loop_
_entity_poly.entity_id
_entity_poly.type
_entity_poly.pdbx_seq_one_letter_code
_entity_poly.pdbx_strand_id
1 'polypeptide(L)'
;MSEQISAVLKRILNGLSAYGEIDAETRRNALKEELQFYVLNFIYHHPEYNGWIMYGGSALRIIHDLNRMSVDLDFEVSHPVTNKFLEKLKKEVEKHFVNTYNADSTFLTIKITTGRGLTLKFHIGEALDLGHASNQVHVKIDLNHFIAPKITTERRPINHSQLSFVILTYNMGALMASKLAAIFLRGTRGVGKAVYEEKGRDIYDLLWYMSKKTIPDFDYLTAKGIDAKDPRTLFDKLTIQMNKVSNENLKNDLSLLFVNRMFIEDWLKNWRESYFQLLNGYKIHTVKSLKRIGISQDFHSDNYIFTYSYETEDGESVRIVYTISDYWINFLEGGLPIEIDKSLEDKIEFGDTRWSTHSAPGETLKRYAALFNQKNEKYFKKINRIILGNGIATKVIRMTADNLNPNEQILLNKSTLLSCELNDLLK
;
A
#
# COMPACT_ATOMS: atom_id res chain seq x y z
N MET A 1 -30.64 -14.57 -7.13
CA MET A 1 -29.36 -13.81 -7.00
C MET A 1 -28.40 -14.47 -6.02
N SER A 2 -28.85 -15.08 -4.91
CA SER A 2 -27.99 -15.92 -4.05
C SER A 2 -27.46 -17.13 -4.82
N GLU A 3 -28.30 -17.70 -5.70
CA GLU A 3 -27.89 -18.69 -6.70
C GLU A 3 -26.77 -18.22 -7.63
N GLN A 4 -26.69 -16.91 -7.93
CA GLN A 4 -25.59 -16.36 -8.74
C GLN A 4 -24.29 -16.35 -7.94
N ILE A 5 -24.33 -15.94 -6.66
CA ILE A 5 -23.18 -16.04 -5.76
C ILE A 5 -22.74 -17.50 -5.69
N SER A 6 -23.65 -18.43 -5.43
CA SER A 6 -23.35 -19.87 -5.41
C SER A 6 -22.76 -20.38 -6.73
N ALA A 7 -23.27 -19.93 -7.89
CA ALA A 7 -22.74 -20.33 -9.19
C ALA A 7 -21.30 -19.82 -9.41
N VAL A 8 -21.01 -18.57 -9.02
CA VAL A 8 -19.65 -18.02 -9.09
C VAL A 8 -18.71 -18.80 -8.17
N LEU A 9 -19.14 -19.08 -6.94
CA LEU A 9 -18.36 -19.87 -5.97
C LEU A 9 -18.10 -21.30 -6.47
N LYS A 10 -19.08 -21.97 -7.09
CA LYS A 10 -18.90 -23.28 -7.75
C LYS A 10 -17.83 -23.21 -8.84
N ARG A 11 -17.86 -22.17 -9.66
CA ARG A 11 -16.87 -21.97 -10.74
C ARG A 11 -15.46 -21.82 -10.18
N ILE A 12 -15.29 -21.11 -9.07
CA ILE A 12 -13.99 -20.97 -8.39
C ILE A 12 -13.48 -22.34 -7.92
N LEU A 13 -14.31 -23.13 -7.24
CA LEU A 13 -13.92 -24.47 -6.80
C LEU A 13 -13.57 -25.39 -7.97
N ASN A 14 -14.33 -25.33 -9.06
CA ASN A 14 -14.02 -26.12 -10.26
C ASN A 14 -12.65 -25.73 -10.84
N GLY A 15 -12.31 -24.43 -10.86
CA GLY A 15 -11.00 -23.95 -11.31
C GLY A 15 -9.85 -24.46 -10.44
N LEU A 16 -10.09 -24.73 -9.15
CA LEU A 16 -9.08 -25.29 -8.25
C LEU A 16 -8.68 -26.72 -8.59
N SER A 17 -9.53 -27.50 -9.28
CA SER A 17 -9.21 -28.88 -9.68
C SER A 17 -7.94 -28.99 -10.54
N ALA A 18 -7.56 -27.92 -11.24
CA ALA A 18 -6.33 -27.86 -12.02
C ALA A 18 -5.04 -28.01 -11.19
N TYR A 19 -5.11 -27.79 -9.87
CA TYR A 19 -3.97 -27.90 -8.97
C TYR A 19 -3.92 -29.24 -8.20
N GLY A 20 -4.75 -30.21 -8.58
CA GLY A 20 -4.81 -31.53 -7.94
C GLY A 20 -5.60 -31.52 -6.61
N GLU A 21 -5.22 -32.38 -5.69
CA GLU A 21 -5.90 -32.52 -4.40
C GLU A 21 -5.59 -31.33 -3.49
N ILE A 22 -6.58 -30.46 -3.29
CA ILE A 22 -6.47 -29.27 -2.44
C ILE A 22 -7.14 -29.51 -1.07
N ASP A 23 -6.45 -29.11 -0.01
CA ASP A 23 -6.96 -29.08 1.36
C ASP A 23 -8.28 -28.28 1.48
N ALA A 24 -9.18 -28.76 2.34
CA ALA A 24 -10.50 -28.16 2.52
C ALA A 24 -10.42 -26.70 3.01
N GLU A 25 -9.45 -26.33 3.85
CA GLU A 25 -9.25 -24.94 4.28
C GLU A 25 -8.77 -24.05 3.14
N THR A 26 -7.89 -24.56 2.27
CA THR A 26 -7.44 -23.82 1.09
C THR A 26 -8.60 -23.54 0.14
N ARG A 27 -9.52 -24.50 -0.07
CA ARG A 27 -10.77 -24.27 -0.82
C ARG A 27 -11.62 -23.19 -0.16
N ARG A 28 -11.81 -23.25 1.16
CA ARG A 28 -12.56 -22.23 1.91
C ARG A 28 -11.94 -20.85 1.78
N ASN A 29 -10.61 -20.74 1.82
CA ASN A 29 -9.91 -19.47 1.66
C ASN A 29 -10.16 -18.85 0.29
N ALA A 30 -10.17 -19.65 -0.78
CA ALA A 30 -10.52 -19.16 -2.12
C ALA A 30 -11.95 -18.61 -2.18
N LEU A 31 -12.91 -19.26 -1.49
CA LEU A 31 -14.28 -18.75 -1.39
C LEU A 31 -14.37 -17.46 -0.58
N LYS A 32 -13.56 -17.31 0.48
CA LYS A 32 -13.50 -16.05 1.25
C LYS A 32 -13.07 -14.89 0.36
N GLU A 33 -12.06 -15.06 -0.49
CA GLU A 33 -11.58 -14.01 -1.40
C GLU A 33 -12.71 -13.52 -2.32
N GLU A 34 -13.50 -14.43 -2.87
CA GLU A 34 -14.64 -14.06 -3.72
C GLU A 34 -15.73 -13.32 -2.93
N LEU A 35 -16.09 -13.84 -1.76
CA LEU A 35 -17.13 -13.26 -0.92
C LEU A 35 -16.77 -11.86 -0.42
N GLN A 36 -15.48 -11.55 -0.26
CA GLN A 36 -15.00 -10.21 0.11
C GLN A 36 -15.42 -9.14 -0.90
N PHE A 37 -15.48 -9.43 -2.20
CA PHE A 37 -15.89 -8.44 -3.21
C PHE A 37 -17.34 -7.99 -3.02
N TYR A 38 -18.25 -8.87 -2.60
CA TYR A 38 -19.64 -8.51 -2.29
C TYR A 38 -19.75 -7.61 -1.06
N VAL A 39 -18.88 -7.84 -0.07
CA VAL A 39 -18.78 -6.99 1.14
C VAL A 39 -18.21 -5.62 0.79
N LEU A 40 -17.15 -5.58 -0.02
CA LEU A 40 -16.53 -4.33 -0.48
C LEU A 40 -17.48 -3.53 -1.37
N ASN A 41 -18.26 -4.21 -2.21
CA ASN A 41 -19.31 -3.58 -3.01
C ASN A 41 -20.35 -2.87 -2.13
N PHE A 42 -20.73 -3.47 -1.00
CA PHE A 42 -21.59 -2.79 -0.01
C PHE A 42 -20.89 -1.57 0.60
N ILE A 43 -19.68 -1.75 1.16
CA ILE A 43 -18.95 -0.71 1.91
C ILE A 43 -18.73 0.53 1.03
N TYR A 44 -18.20 0.35 -0.18
CA TYR A 44 -17.78 1.47 -1.04
C TYR A 44 -18.92 2.14 -1.82
N HIS A 45 -20.12 1.55 -1.84
CA HIS A 45 -21.33 2.24 -2.31
C HIS A 45 -22.14 2.87 -1.17
N HIS A 46 -21.81 2.59 0.09
CA HIS A 46 -22.52 3.15 1.22
C HIS A 46 -22.10 4.61 1.48
N PRO A 47 -23.03 5.56 1.66
CA PRO A 47 -22.70 6.98 1.85
C PRO A 47 -21.86 7.27 3.11
N GLU A 48 -21.96 6.42 4.14
CA GLU A 48 -21.21 6.58 5.40
C GLU A 48 -19.88 5.82 5.41
N TYR A 49 -19.75 4.73 4.65
CA TYR A 49 -18.64 3.78 4.79
C TYR A 49 -17.62 3.84 3.65
N ASN A 50 -17.94 4.53 2.55
CA ASN A 50 -17.06 4.69 1.39
C ASN A 50 -15.75 5.44 1.69
N GLY A 51 -15.65 6.10 2.84
CA GLY A 51 -14.46 6.79 3.33
C GLY A 51 -13.54 5.92 4.21
N TRP A 52 -13.85 4.63 4.40
CA TRP A 52 -12.98 3.73 5.16
C TRP A 52 -11.72 3.37 4.37
N ILE A 53 -10.57 3.46 5.05
CA ILE A 53 -9.27 3.20 4.44
C ILE A 53 -8.97 1.72 4.59
N MET A 54 -9.03 0.97 3.48
CA MET A 54 -8.65 -0.44 3.47
C MET A 54 -7.13 -0.59 3.52
N TYR A 55 -6.64 -1.49 4.35
CA TYR A 55 -5.21 -1.76 4.49
C TYR A 55 -4.97 -3.26 4.76
N GLY A 56 -3.71 -3.63 5.03
CA GLY A 56 -3.36 -5.00 5.39
C GLY A 56 -3.26 -5.96 4.20
N GLY A 57 -3.38 -7.27 4.48
CA GLY A 57 -3.13 -8.31 3.49
C GLY A 57 -4.12 -8.34 2.33
N SER A 58 -5.38 -7.98 2.59
CA SER A 58 -6.42 -7.98 1.56
C SER A 58 -6.30 -6.78 0.64
N ALA A 59 -5.82 -5.63 1.14
CA ALA A 59 -5.48 -4.49 0.29
C ALA A 59 -4.37 -4.88 -0.69
N LEU A 60 -3.31 -5.54 -0.20
CA LEU A 60 -2.24 -6.07 -1.05
C LEU A 60 -2.75 -7.08 -2.09
N ARG A 61 -3.64 -7.97 -1.69
CA ARG A 61 -4.19 -9.02 -2.55
C ARG A 61 -5.09 -8.47 -3.66
N ILE A 62 -6.02 -7.58 -3.32
CA ILE A 62 -7.05 -7.08 -4.24
C ILE A 62 -6.52 -5.93 -5.12
N ILE A 63 -5.62 -5.09 -4.59
CA ILE A 63 -5.16 -3.87 -5.26
C ILE A 63 -3.79 -4.06 -5.94
N HIS A 64 -2.94 -4.91 -5.36
CA HIS A 64 -1.52 -5.03 -5.75
C HIS A 64 -1.10 -6.46 -6.13
N ASP A 65 -2.07 -7.35 -6.35
CA ASP A 65 -1.85 -8.72 -6.83
C ASP A 65 -0.86 -9.52 -5.96
N LEU A 66 -0.97 -9.42 -4.63
CA LEU A 66 -0.22 -10.31 -3.74
C LEU A 66 -0.53 -11.78 -4.06
N ASN A 67 0.51 -12.61 -4.13
CA ASN A 67 0.40 -14.00 -4.62
C ASN A 67 -0.14 -15.01 -3.59
N ARG A 68 -0.38 -14.59 -2.34
CA ARG A 68 -1.02 -15.43 -1.33
C ARG A 68 -2.47 -14.99 -1.12
N MET A 69 -3.32 -15.93 -0.76
CA MET A 69 -4.71 -15.60 -0.41
C MET A 69 -4.77 -14.73 0.84
N SER A 70 -5.80 -13.89 0.95
CA SER A 70 -6.09 -13.09 2.14
C SER A 70 -7.54 -13.23 2.59
N VAL A 71 -7.76 -13.35 3.90
CA VAL A 71 -9.03 -13.88 4.45
C VAL A 71 -9.86 -12.86 5.25
N ASP A 72 -9.23 -11.80 5.76
CA ASP A 72 -9.87 -10.78 6.61
C ASP A 72 -9.85 -9.42 5.88
N LEU A 73 -10.90 -8.59 6.04
CA LEU A 73 -10.92 -7.22 5.54
C LEU A 73 -10.61 -6.25 6.68
N ASP A 74 -9.44 -5.60 6.61
CA ASP A 74 -9.00 -4.63 7.62
C ASP A 74 -9.24 -3.20 7.12
N PHE A 75 -9.88 -2.37 7.95
CA PHE A 75 -10.12 -0.96 7.68
C PHE A 75 -9.65 -0.08 8.83
N GLU A 76 -9.09 1.08 8.50
CA GLU A 76 -8.93 2.19 9.43
C GLU A 76 -10.05 3.22 9.23
N VAL A 77 -10.63 3.66 10.34
CA VAL A 77 -11.76 4.60 10.38
C VAL A 77 -11.41 5.80 11.26
N SER A 78 -11.96 6.97 10.91
CA SER A 78 -11.66 8.25 11.59
C SER A 78 -12.53 8.50 12.83
N HIS A 79 -13.29 7.50 13.28
CA HIS A 79 -14.18 7.61 14.43
C HIS A 79 -14.02 6.40 15.35
N PRO A 80 -14.32 6.54 16.66
CA PRO A 80 -14.36 5.39 17.57
C PRO A 80 -15.35 4.32 17.08
N VAL A 81 -14.95 3.05 17.20
CA VAL A 81 -15.81 1.90 16.90
C VAL A 81 -16.61 1.56 18.15
N THR A 82 -17.91 1.81 18.12
CA THR A 82 -18.81 1.57 19.26
C THR A 82 -19.75 0.40 18.98
N ASN A 83 -20.27 -0.26 20.03
CA ASN A 83 -21.26 -1.34 19.85
C ASN A 83 -22.52 -0.85 19.12
N LYS A 84 -22.98 0.37 19.39
CA LYS A 84 -24.13 0.97 18.68
C LYS A 84 -23.86 1.09 17.18
N PHE A 85 -22.65 1.50 16.81
CA PHE A 85 -22.22 1.57 15.42
C PHE A 85 -22.16 0.18 14.78
N LEU A 86 -21.58 -0.81 15.46
CA LEU A 86 -21.50 -2.18 14.95
C LEU A 86 -22.88 -2.84 14.78
N GLU A 87 -23.83 -2.56 15.67
CA GLU A 87 -25.22 -3.01 15.53
C GLU A 87 -25.92 -2.35 14.33
N LYS A 88 -25.66 -1.07 14.08
CA LYS A 88 -26.15 -0.36 12.88
C LYS A 88 -25.56 -1.00 11.62
N LEU A 89 -24.23 -1.13 11.56
CA LEU A 89 -23.51 -1.74 10.44
C LEU A 89 -24.02 -3.14 10.15
N LYS A 90 -24.19 -3.97 11.18
CA LYS A 90 -24.75 -5.33 11.06
C LYS A 90 -26.10 -5.33 10.36
N LYS A 91 -27.04 -4.49 10.82
CA LYS A 91 -28.39 -4.40 10.23
C LYS A 91 -28.37 -3.91 8.79
N GLU A 92 -27.49 -2.96 8.47
CA GLU A 92 -27.36 -2.42 7.11
C GLU A 92 -26.75 -3.44 6.14
N VAL A 93 -25.75 -4.21 6.58
CA VAL A 93 -25.20 -5.32 5.81
C VAL A 93 -26.27 -6.40 5.61
N GLU A 94 -26.98 -6.84 6.66
CA GLU A 94 -28.07 -7.81 6.55
C GLU A 94 -29.12 -7.37 5.53
N LYS A 95 -29.59 -6.12 5.64
CA LYS A 95 -30.56 -5.54 4.70
C LYS A 95 -30.03 -5.47 3.28
N HIS A 96 -28.78 -5.07 3.08
CA HIS A 96 -28.18 -4.99 1.75
C HIS A 96 -28.09 -6.38 1.09
N PHE A 97 -27.66 -7.40 1.82
CA PHE A 97 -27.53 -8.75 1.29
C PHE A 97 -28.88 -9.39 0.95
N VAL A 98 -29.91 -9.16 1.77
CA VAL A 98 -31.29 -9.58 1.46
C VAL A 98 -31.78 -8.88 0.20
N ASN A 99 -31.71 -7.55 0.13
CA ASN A 99 -32.31 -6.79 -0.96
C ASN A 99 -31.56 -6.94 -2.31
N THR A 100 -30.24 -7.04 -2.27
CA THR A 100 -29.40 -7.02 -3.46
C THR A 100 -29.11 -8.43 -3.97
N TYR A 101 -28.91 -9.38 -3.06
CA TYR A 101 -28.50 -10.73 -3.42
C TYR A 101 -29.54 -11.79 -3.07
N ASN A 102 -30.70 -11.43 -2.49
CA ASN A 102 -31.69 -12.40 -2.03
C ASN A 102 -31.07 -13.42 -1.03
N ALA A 103 -30.10 -12.95 -0.24
CA ALA A 103 -29.38 -13.72 0.76
C ALA A 103 -30.03 -13.50 2.12
N ASP A 104 -31.00 -14.35 2.45
CA ASP A 104 -31.70 -14.34 3.73
C ASP A 104 -30.86 -14.96 4.86
N SER A 105 -31.47 -15.11 6.04
CA SER A 105 -30.81 -15.67 7.22
C SER A 105 -30.39 -17.15 7.08
N THR A 106 -30.95 -17.88 6.12
CA THR A 106 -30.52 -19.25 5.78
C THR A 106 -29.22 -19.23 4.98
N PHE A 107 -28.96 -18.16 4.23
CA PHE A 107 -27.73 -17.99 3.45
C PHE A 107 -26.63 -17.25 4.21
N LEU A 108 -26.96 -16.18 4.95
CA LEU A 108 -26.01 -15.32 5.65
C LEU A 108 -26.47 -15.02 7.07
N THR A 109 -25.58 -15.22 8.04
CA THR A 109 -25.75 -14.71 9.40
C THR A 109 -24.56 -13.85 9.81
N ILE A 110 -24.80 -12.76 10.52
CA ILE A 110 -23.75 -11.83 10.93
C ILE A 110 -23.62 -11.81 12.45
N LYS A 111 -22.38 -11.81 12.95
CA LYS A 111 -22.09 -11.64 14.38
C LYS A 111 -21.13 -10.48 14.61
N ILE A 112 -21.36 -9.71 15.67
CA ILE A 112 -20.40 -8.71 16.14
C ILE A 112 -19.23 -9.44 16.79
N THR A 113 -18.00 -9.03 16.45
CA THR A 113 -16.77 -9.65 16.92
C THR A 113 -16.04 -8.68 17.84
N THR A 114 -15.88 -9.07 19.12
CA THR A 114 -14.96 -8.47 20.12
C THR A 114 -14.91 -6.93 20.19
N GLY A 115 -16.00 -6.24 19.84
CA GLY A 115 -16.08 -4.77 19.79
C GLY A 115 -15.27 -4.11 18.66
N ARG A 116 -14.71 -4.91 17.73
CA ARG A 116 -13.81 -4.44 16.67
C ARG A 116 -14.35 -4.64 15.26
N GLY A 117 -15.48 -5.32 15.08
CA GLY A 117 -15.97 -5.55 13.73
C GLY A 117 -17.09 -6.59 13.61
N LEU A 118 -17.24 -7.15 12.42
CA LEU A 118 -18.27 -8.13 12.07
C LEU A 118 -17.66 -9.42 11.51
N THR A 119 -18.26 -10.56 11.85
CA THR A 119 -18.04 -11.83 11.16
C THR A 119 -19.31 -12.19 10.39
N LEU A 120 -19.21 -12.21 9.06
CA LEU A 120 -20.24 -12.66 8.13
C LEU A 120 -20.07 -14.15 7.88
N LYS A 121 -21.11 -14.93 8.16
CA LYS A 121 -21.10 -16.40 8.05
C LYS A 121 -22.04 -16.83 6.93
N PHE A 122 -21.44 -17.27 5.83
CA PHE A 122 -22.14 -17.76 4.66
C PHE A 122 -22.36 -19.27 4.78
N HIS A 123 -23.60 -19.72 4.73
CA HIS A 123 -24.00 -21.13 4.87
C HIS A 123 -24.08 -21.82 3.50
N ILE A 124 -22.92 -22.00 2.88
CA ILE A 124 -22.80 -22.46 1.49
C ILE A 124 -22.19 -23.86 1.35
N GLY A 125 -21.79 -24.48 2.46
CA GLY A 125 -20.98 -25.70 2.41
C GLY A 125 -21.69 -26.95 1.91
N GLU A 126 -22.98 -27.13 2.22
CA GLU A 126 -23.76 -28.28 1.72
C GLU A 126 -23.98 -28.20 0.20
N ALA A 127 -24.18 -26.99 -0.32
CA ALA A 127 -24.41 -26.75 -1.74
C ALA A 127 -23.13 -26.86 -2.61
N LEU A 128 -21.96 -26.84 -1.98
CA LEU A 128 -20.65 -26.74 -2.64
C LEU A 128 -19.70 -27.92 -2.36
N ASP A 129 -20.10 -28.88 -1.54
CA ASP A 129 -19.29 -30.04 -1.11
C ASP A 129 -17.84 -29.67 -0.73
N LEU A 130 -17.70 -28.89 0.34
CA LEU A 130 -16.40 -28.34 0.74
C LEU A 130 -15.44 -29.38 1.36
N GLY A 131 -15.89 -30.61 1.61
CA GLY A 131 -15.09 -31.64 2.29
C GLY A 131 -14.61 -31.22 3.69
N HIS A 132 -15.34 -30.32 4.36
CA HIS A 132 -14.99 -29.77 5.67
C HIS A 132 -16.12 -29.99 6.68
N ALA A 133 -15.78 -30.23 7.96
CA ALA A 133 -16.76 -30.48 9.04
C ALA A 133 -17.74 -29.32 9.35
N SER A 134 -17.48 -28.13 8.81
CA SER A 134 -18.31 -26.93 8.95
C SER A 134 -18.70 -26.45 7.57
N ASN A 135 -20.01 -26.30 7.36
CA ASN A 135 -20.62 -25.84 6.11
C ASN A 135 -20.59 -24.31 5.96
N GLN A 136 -19.79 -23.60 6.76
CA GLN A 136 -19.75 -22.15 6.77
C GLN A 136 -18.43 -21.60 6.24
N VAL A 137 -18.53 -20.55 5.44
CA VAL A 137 -17.41 -19.70 5.04
C VAL A 137 -17.55 -18.36 5.74
N HIS A 138 -16.50 -17.92 6.43
CA HIS A 138 -16.52 -16.70 7.24
C HIS A 138 -15.68 -15.60 6.58
N VAL A 139 -16.30 -14.45 6.36
CA VAL A 139 -15.61 -13.21 5.99
C VAL A 139 -15.66 -12.27 7.18
N LYS A 140 -14.52 -11.68 7.54
CA LYS A 140 -14.42 -10.75 8.67
C LYS A 140 -14.19 -9.33 8.17
N ILE A 141 -14.85 -8.39 8.82
CA ILE A 141 -14.60 -6.96 8.72
C ILE A 141 -14.03 -6.53 10.06
N ASP A 142 -12.76 -6.12 10.08
CA ASP A 142 -12.09 -5.59 11.26
C ASP A 142 -11.88 -4.08 11.09
N LEU A 143 -12.38 -3.30 12.06
CA LEU A 143 -12.35 -1.85 12.08
C LEU A 143 -11.39 -1.37 13.17
N ASN A 144 -10.44 -0.53 12.78
CA ASN A 144 -9.45 0.05 13.67
C ASN A 144 -9.60 1.57 13.68
N HIS A 145 -9.79 2.16 14.86
CA HIS A 145 -9.78 3.62 14.98
C HIS A 145 -8.34 4.11 15.00
N PHE A 146 -7.93 4.79 13.94
CA PHE A 146 -6.61 5.39 13.85
C PHE A 146 -6.68 6.69 13.06
N ILE A 147 -6.11 7.74 13.63
CA ILE A 147 -6.00 9.04 13.00
C ILE A 147 -4.52 9.40 13.11
N ALA A 148 -3.87 9.52 11.96
CA ALA A 148 -2.52 10.02 11.89
C ALA A 148 -2.43 11.14 10.85
N PRO A 149 -1.77 12.25 11.20
CA PRO A 149 -1.63 13.36 10.27
C PRO A 149 -0.73 12.95 9.12
N LYS A 150 -1.02 13.48 7.92
CA LYS A 150 -0.13 13.42 6.75
C LYS A 150 0.13 12.03 6.15
N ILE A 151 -0.73 11.04 6.38
CA ILE A 151 -0.64 9.79 5.65
C ILE A 151 -1.33 9.95 4.29
N THR A 152 -0.61 9.61 3.21
CA THR A 152 -1.14 9.65 1.86
C THR A 152 -2.11 8.48 1.62
N THR A 153 -3.30 8.81 1.09
CA THR A 153 -4.29 7.82 0.65
C THR A 153 -4.50 7.91 -0.86
N GLU A 154 -4.93 6.81 -1.46
CA GLU A 154 -5.18 6.67 -2.88
C GLU A 154 -6.55 6.04 -3.12
N ARG A 155 -7.16 6.39 -4.25
CA ARG A 155 -8.41 5.78 -4.72
C ARG A 155 -8.09 4.78 -5.82
N ARG A 156 -8.57 3.55 -5.65
CA ARG A 156 -8.26 2.40 -6.50
C ARG A 156 -9.55 1.83 -7.07
N PRO A 157 -9.86 2.06 -8.36
CA PRO A 157 -11.00 1.44 -9.03
C PRO A 157 -10.79 -0.08 -9.10
N ILE A 158 -11.80 -0.84 -8.68
CA ILE A 158 -11.82 -2.29 -8.71
C ILE A 158 -12.99 -2.73 -9.59
N ASN A 159 -12.66 -3.52 -10.61
CA ASN A 159 -13.63 -4.20 -11.46
C ASN A 159 -13.43 -5.71 -11.29
N HIS A 160 -14.41 -6.39 -10.71
CA HIS A 160 -14.36 -7.83 -10.51
C HIS A 160 -15.70 -8.47 -10.89
N SER A 161 -15.69 -9.33 -11.90
CA SER A 161 -16.90 -9.90 -12.51
C SER A 161 -17.90 -8.82 -12.98
N GLN A 162 -18.97 -8.58 -12.23
CA GLN A 162 -19.99 -7.56 -12.52
C GLN A 162 -20.06 -6.49 -11.42
N LEU A 163 -19.07 -6.48 -10.52
CA LEU A 163 -18.94 -5.51 -9.44
C LEU A 163 -17.91 -4.45 -9.86
N SER A 164 -18.25 -3.18 -9.62
CA SER A 164 -17.40 -2.03 -9.89
C SER A 164 -17.51 -1.04 -8.73
N PHE A 165 -16.41 -0.79 -8.03
CA PHE A 165 -16.36 0.16 -6.91
C PHE A 165 -14.95 0.76 -6.78
N VAL A 166 -14.81 1.80 -5.95
CA VAL A 166 -13.52 2.48 -5.73
C VAL A 166 -13.10 2.30 -4.28
N ILE A 167 -12.01 1.57 -4.06
CA ILE A 167 -11.42 1.39 -2.73
C ILE A 167 -10.60 2.63 -2.37
N LEU A 168 -10.78 3.15 -1.15
CA LEU A 168 -9.83 4.08 -0.53
C LEU A 168 -8.79 3.26 0.24
N THR A 169 -7.51 3.45 -0.05
CA THR A 169 -6.40 2.72 0.59
C THR A 169 -5.22 3.65 0.86
N TYR A 170 -4.22 3.17 1.60
CA TYR A 170 -2.94 3.85 1.75
C TYR A 170 -2.06 3.69 0.52
N ASN A 171 -1.13 4.63 0.31
CA ASN A 171 -0.06 4.42 -0.66
C ASN A 171 0.85 3.23 -0.23
N MET A 172 1.69 2.75 -1.15
CA MET A 172 2.53 1.56 -0.91
C MET A 172 3.47 1.72 0.29
N GLY A 173 4.04 2.91 0.50
CA GLY A 173 4.92 3.18 1.64
C GLY A 173 4.22 3.09 2.99
N ALA A 174 3.01 3.64 3.11
CA ALA A 174 2.21 3.53 4.34
C ALA A 174 1.67 2.11 4.55
N LEU A 175 1.35 1.37 3.49
CA LEU A 175 1.02 -0.05 3.57
C LEU A 175 2.20 -0.88 4.11
N MET A 176 3.44 -0.65 3.63
CA MET A 176 4.65 -1.28 4.17
C MET A 176 4.91 -0.86 5.62
N ALA A 177 4.75 0.41 5.97
CA ALA A 177 4.88 0.90 7.34
C ALA A 177 3.88 0.23 8.28
N SER A 178 2.63 0.05 7.84
CA SER A 178 1.60 -0.67 8.60
C SER A 178 2.02 -2.12 8.87
N LYS A 179 2.72 -2.77 7.92
CA LYS A 179 3.25 -4.13 8.06
C LYS A 179 4.40 -4.19 9.05
N LEU A 180 5.35 -3.27 8.96
CA LEU A 180 6.44 -3.16 9.94
C LEU A 180 5.90 -2.89 11.34
N ALA A 181 4.92 -2.00 11.49
CA ALA A 181 4.27 -1.75 12.78
C ALA A 181 3.59 -3.01 13.31
N ALA A 182 2.91 -3.77 12.45
CA ALA A 182 2.33 -5.05 12.80
C ALA A 182 3.36 -6.09 13.24
N ILE A 183 4.60 -6.06 12.74
CA ILE A 183 5.69 -6.96 13.14
C ILE A 183 6.29 -6.53 14.48
N PHE A 184 6.50 -5.23 14.68
CA PHE A 184 7.15 -4.72 15.90
C PHE A 184 6.23 -4.66 17.12
N LEU A 185 4.94 -4.36 16.93
CA LEU A 185 4.01 -4.08 18.03
C LEU A 185 3.12 -5.25 18.41
N ARG A 186 3.23 -6.39 17.71
CA ARG A 186 2.36 -7.53 18.01
C ARG A 186 2.73 -8.16 19.34
N GLY A 187 1.71 -8.46 20.13
CA GLY A 187 1.84 -9.30 21.31
C GLY A 187 1.94 -10.78 20.94
N THR A 188 2.19 -11.60 21.96
CA THR A 188 2.26 -13.06 21.84
C THR A 188 0.93 -13.68 21.43
N ARG A 189 0.99 -14.72 20.60
CA ARG A 189 -0.17 -15.47 20.09
C ARG A 189 0.01 -16.96 20.32
N GLY A 190 -0.98 -17.58 20.97
CA GLY A 190 -1.07 -19.05 21.05
C GLY A 190 -1.50 -19.67 19.72
N VAL A 191 -0.78 -20.68 19.25
CA VAL A 191 -1.17 -21.60 18.16
C VAL A 191 -1.03 -23.02 18.70
N GLY A 192 -2.14 -23.66 19.03
CA GLY A 192 -2.13 -24.92 19.78
C GLY A 192 -1.52 -24.73 21.17
N LYS A 193 -0.46 -25.48 21.50
CA LYS A 193 0.31 -25.33 22.75
C LYS A 193 1.48 -24.35 22.63
N ALA A 194 1.81 -23.90 21.42
CA ALA A 194 2.95 -23.01 21.16
C ALA A 194 2.52 -21.54 21.25
N VAL A 195 3.46 -20.66 21.61
CA VAL A 195 3.26 -19.22 21.65
C VAL A 195 4.28 -18.58 20.71
N TYR A 196 3.79 -17.79 19.74
CA TYR A 196 4.61 -17.10 18.75
C TYR A 196 4.46 -15.58 18.91
N GLU A 197 5.53 -14.84 18.64
CA GLU A 197 5.51 -13.37 18.65
C GLU A 197 5.10 -12.81 17.26
N GLU A 198 5.12 -13.67 16.24
CA GLU A 198 4.90 -13.32 14.84
C GLU A 198 3.73 -14.10 14.20
N LYS A 199 3.14 -13.54 13.11
CA LYS A 199 2.33 -14.32 12.16
C LYS A 199 3.12 -14.53 10.89
N GLY A 200 3.19 -15.76 10.40
CA GLY A 200 3.99 -16.11 9.23
C GLY A 200 3.66 -15.29 7.98
N ARG A 201 2.39 -14.97 7.77
CA ARG A 201 1.94 -14.10 6.66
C ARG A 201 2.47 -12.68 6.70
N ASP A 202 2.81 -12.15 7.88
CA ASP A 202 3.42 -10.80 7.93
C ASP A 202 4.85 -10.83 7.40
N ILE A 203 5.58 -11.92 7.59
CA ILE A 203 6.93 -12.11 7.04
C ILE A 203 6.86 -12.26 5.52
N TYR A 204 5.89 -13.04 5.02
CA TYR A 204 5.66 -13.15 3.58
C TYR A 204 5.38 -11.79 2.93
N ASP A 205 4.46 -11.01 3.51
CA ASP A 205 4.11 -9.68 3.00
C ASP A 205 5.29 -8.71 3.07
N LEU A 206 6.08 -8.75 4.15
CA LEU A 206 7.29 -7.94 4.28
C LEU A 206 8.27 -8.22 3.13
N LEU A 207 8.58 -9.49 2.88
CA LEU A 207 9.48 -9.87 1.79
C LEU A 207 8.91 -9.47 0.43
N TRP A 208 7.59 -9.52 0.26
CA TRP A 208 6.93 -9.02 -0.93
C TRP A 208 7.16 -7.50 -1.11
N TYR A 209 6.97 -6.67 -0.07
CA TYR A 209 7.29 -5.24 -0.13
C TYR A 209 8.76 -4.99 -0.43
N MET A 210 9.65 -5.78 0.19
CA MET A 210 11.09 -5.68 0.01
C MET A 210 11.54 -6.05 -1.40
N SER A 211 10.90 -7.03 -2.03
CA SER A 211 11.14 -7.39 -3.43
C SER A 211 10.82 -6.26 -4.41
N LYS A 212 9.88 -5.39 -4.02
CA LYS A 212 9.50 -4.17 -4.76
C LYS A 212 10.38 -2.96 -4.39
N LYS A 213 11.33 -3.11 -3.47
CA LYS A 213 12.16 -2.03 -2.89
C LYS A 213 11.31 -0.89 -2.33
N THR A 214 10.15 -1.21 -1.76
CA THR A 214 9.26 -0.22 -1.16
C THR A 214 9.96 0.50 -0.02
N ILE A 215 9.85 1.82 0.07
CA ILE A 215 10.35 2.60 1.20
C ILE A 215 9.18 2.78 2.18
N PRO A 216 9.30 2.40 3.46
CA PRO A 216 8.21 2.56 4.42
C PRO A 216 7.96 4.04 4.71
N ASP A 217 6.70 4.39 4.92
CA ASP A 217 6.32 5.71 5.41
C ASP A 217 6.76 5.90 6.87
N PHE A 218 7.78 6.72 7.09
CA PHE A 218 8.33 6.98 8.42
C PHE A 218 7.40 7.82 9.30
N ASP A 219 6.55 8.67 8.71
CA ASP A 219 5.56 9.46 9.46
C ASP A 219 4.47 8.51 10.01
N TYR A 220 4.05 7.50 9.24
CA TYR A 220 3.17 6.43 9.71
C TYR A 220 3.77 5.65 10.89
N LEU A 221 5.03 5.21 10.78
CA LEU A 221 5.71 4.49 11.86
C LEU A 221 5.80 5.33 13.14
N THR A 222 6.17 6.60 13.00
CA THR A 222 6.24 7.55 14.11
C THR A 222 4.88 7.72 14.77
N ALA A 223 3.80 7.83 13.99
CA ALA A 223 2.44 7.94 14.50
C ALA A 223 1.95 6.67 15.23
N LYS A 224 2.50 5.49 14.91
CA LYS A 224 2.30 4.24 15.67
C LYS A 224 3.25 4.10 16.88
N GLY A 225 4.08 5.11 17.16
CA GLY A 225 5.01 5.11 18.30
C GLY A 225 6.32 4.36 18.05
N ILE A 226 6.67 4.08 16.79
CA ILE A 226 7.91 3.39 16.41
C ILE A 226 8.94 4.44 16.00
N ASP A 227 10.07 4.46 16.70
CA ASP A 227 11.18 5.32 16.32
C ASP A 227 11.85 4.81 15.04
N ALA A 228 11.69 5.58 13.97
CA ALA A 228 12.16 5.27 12.63
C ALA A 228 12.93 6.45 12.00
N LYS A 229 13.46 7.38 12.82
CA LYS A 229 14.25 8.52 12.34
C LYS A 229 15.56 8.11 11.67
N ASP A 230 16.11 6.98 12.09
CA ASP A 230 17.26 6.34 11.46
C ASP A 230 16.83 5.00 10.84
N PRO A 231 16.74 4.91 9.50
CA PRO A 231 16.47 3.67 8.79
C PRO A 231 17.43 2.53 9.16
N ARG A 232 18.70 2.81 9.50
CA ARG A 232 19.68 1.76 9.86
C ARG A 232 19.22 1.03 11.10
N THR A 233 18.97 1.78 12.17
CA THR A 233 18.42 1.26 13.43
C THR A 233 17.09 0.51 13.24
N LEU A 234 16.23 0.98 12.33
CA LEU A 234 14.97 0.29 12.00
C LEU A 234 15.22 -1.10 11.38
N PHE A 235 16.11 -1.19 10.39
CA PHE A 235 16.45 -2.44 9.71
C PHE A 235 17.28 -3.39 10.60
N ASP A 236 18.09 -2.87 11.51
CA ASP A 236 18.78 -3.67 12.53
C ASP A 236 17.79 -4.34 13.48
N LYS A 237 16.81 -3.56 14.00
CA LYS A 237 15.71 -4.10 14.81
C LYS A 237 14.90 -5.14 14.05
N LEU A 238 14.61 -4.88 12.77
CA LEU A 238 13.91 -5.83 11.91
C LEU A 238 14.67 -7.14 11.77
N THR A 239 15.98 -7.07 11.54
CA THR A 239 16.86 -8.24 11.41
C THR A 239 16.90 -9.08 12.69
N ILE A 240 16.97 -8.43 13.85
CA ILE A 240 16.89 -9.11 15.15
C ILE A 240 15.55 -9.86 15.28
N GLN A 241 14.44 -9.27 14.84
CA GLN A 241 13.14 -9.95 14.84
C GLN A 241 13.10 -11.13 13.86
N MET A 242 13.66 -10.98 12.65
CA MET A 242 13.68 -12.07 11.66
C MET A 242 14.42 -13.30 12.16
N ASN A 243 15.46 -13.13 12.98
CA ASN A 243 16.19 -14.26 13.56
C ASN A 243 15.32 -15.15 14.46
N LYS A 244 14.31 -14.57 15.12
CA LYS A 244 13.40 -15.28 16.04
C LYS A 244 12.27 -16.04 15.34
N VAL A 245 11.99 -15.74 14.08
CA VAL A 245 10.85 -16.30 13.34
C VAL A 245 10.97 -17.83 13.21
N SER A 246 9.92 -18.55 13.60
CA SER A 246 9.89 -20.00 13.51
C SER A 246 9.50 -20.47 12.10
N ASN A 247 10.30 -21.37 11.52
CA ASN A 247 9.98 -22.02 10.24
C ASN A 247 8.68 -22.85 10.33
N GLU A 248 8.43 -23.47 11.49
CA GLU A 248 7.21 -24.24 11.72
C GLU A 248 5.98 -23.32 11.77
N ASN A 249 6.09 -22.17 12.45
CA ASN A 249 5.02 -21.17 12.49
C ASN A 249 4.73 -20.60 11.09
N LEU A 250 5.76 -20.28 10.32
CA LEU A 250 5.62 -19.87 8.92
C LEU A 250 4.88 -20.91 8.11
N LYS A 251 5.31 -22.17 8.17
CA LYS A 251 4.67 -23.27 7.45
C LYS A 251 3.19 -23.40 7.83
N ASN A 252 2.87 -23.36 9.12
CA ASN A 252 1.50 -23.52 9.61
C ASN A 252 0.58 -22.36 9.20
N ASP A 253 1.05 -21.12 9.25
CA ASP A 253 0.25 -19.93 8.89
C ASP A 253 0.13 -19.74 7.36
N LEU A 254 1.17 -20.10 6.58
CA LEU A 254 1.22 -19.82 5.15
C LEU A 254 0.69 -20.95 4.27
N SER A 255 0.91 -22.22 4.62
CA SER A 255 0.65 -23.34 3.69
C SER A 255 -0.77 -23.29 3.13
N LEU A 256 -1.78 -23.00 3.96
CA LEU A 256 -3.19 -23.01 3.56
C LEU A 256 -3.64 -21.78 2.76
N LEU A 257 -2.73 -20.80 2.56
CA LEU A 257 -2.97 -19.58 1.79
C LEU A 257 -2.52 -19.68 0.32
N PHE A 258 -2.04 -20.85 -0.12
CA PHE A 258 -1.61 -21.08 -1.50
C PHE A 258 -2.26 -22.31 -2.11
N VAL A 259 -2.59 -22.19 -3.39
CA VAL A 259 -3.04 -23.33 -4.22
C VAL A 259 -1.85 -24.13 -4.76
N ASN A 260 -0.75 -23.44 -5.10
CA ASN A 260 0.48 -24.08 -5.57
C ASN A 260 1.37 -24.46 -4.37
N ARG A 261 1.42 -25.75 -4.05
CA ARG A 261 2.21 -26.31 -2.93
C ARG A 261 3.71 -26.18 -3.15
N MET A 262 4.19 -26.51 -4.36
CA MET A 262 5.62 -26.42 -4.69
C MET A 262 6.15 -25.00 -4.47
N PHE A 263 5.39 -23.99 -4.93
CA PHE A 263 5.77 -22.59 -4.74
C PHE A 263 5.98 -22.22 -3.27
N ILE A 264 5.03 -22.57 -2.39
CA ILE A 264 5.15 -22.19 -0.97
C ILE A 264 6.20 -23.03 -0.24
N GLU A 265 6.40 -24.29 -0.62
CA GLU A 265 7.48 -25.13 -0.06
C GLU A 265 8.86 -24.57 -0.41
N ASP A 266 9.07 -24.15 -1.66
CA ASP A 266 10.30 -23.50 -2.10
C ASP A 266 10.50 -22.15 -1.40
N TRP A 267 9.43 -21.37 -1.26
CA TRP A 267 9.51 -20.09 -0.53
C TRP A 267 9.90 -20.31 0.94
N LEU A 268 9.28 -21.27 1.63
CA LEU A 268 9.56 -21.60 3.03
C LEU A 268 10.99 -22.12 3.23
N LYS A 269 11.59 -22.75 2.22
CA LYS A 269 12.98 -23.20 2.28
C LYS A 269 13.96 -22.02 2.19
N ASN A 270 13.64 -20.99 1.40
CA ASN A 270 14.59 -19.95 0.99
C ASN A 270 14.32 -18.56 1.62
N TRP A 271 13.29 -18.40 2.45
CA TRP A 271 12.85 -17.08 2.91
C TRP A 271 13.93 -16.30 3.68
N ARG A 272 14.78 -16.96 4.48
CA ARG A 272 15.85 -16.27 5.23
C ARG A 272 16.93 -15.71 4.32
N GLU A 273 17.38 -16.53 3.35
CA GLU A 273 18.35 -16.10 2.35
C GLU A 273 17.77 -14.96 1.50
N SER A 274 16.51 -15.11 1.10
CA SER A 274 15.76 -14.06 0.38
C SER A 274 15.69 -12.77 1.20
N TYR A 275 15.40 -12.85 2.50
CA TYR A 275 15.39 -11.69 3.38
C TYR A 275 16.73 -10.96 3.38
N PHE A 276 17.85 -11.66 3.59
CA PHE A 276 19.18 -11.03 3.60
C PHE A 276 19.55 -10.44 2.23
N GLN A 277 19.25 -11.14 1.14
CA GLN A 277 19.48 -10.63 -0.21
C GLN A 277 18.69 -9.34 -0.46
N LEU A 278 17.41 -9.33 -0.09
CA LEU A 278 16.54 -8.17 -0.23
C LEU A 278 17.00 -7.01 0.65
N LEU A 279 17.36 -7.28 1.91
CA LEU A 279 17.90 -6.32 2.86
C LEU A 279 19.17 -5.64 2.32
N ASN A 280 20.09 -6.41 1.72
CA ASN A 280 21.30 -5.87 1.11
C ASN A 280 21.03 -4.96 -0.11
N GLY A 281 19.84 -5.09 -0.70
CA GLY A 281 19.33 -4.23 -1.76
C GLY A 281 18.87 -2.85 -1.25
N TYR A 282 18.58 -2.72 0.05
CA TYR A 282 18.26 -1.45 0.70
C TYR A 282 19.54 -0.72 1.10
N LYS A 283 20.12 0.02 0.15
CA LYS A 283 21.25 0.91 0.43
C LYS A 283 20.81 2.05 1.34
N ILE A 284 21.65 2.44 2.30
CA ILE A 284 21.33 3.51 3.24
C ILE A 284 22.49 4.49 3.26
N HIS A 285 22.24 5.73 2.86
CA HIS A 285 23.26 6.75 2.76
C HIS A 285 22.98 7.92 3.70
N THR A 286 24.03 8.56 4.22
CA THR A 286 23.89 9.86 4.88
C THR A 286 24.15 10.95 3.84
N VAL A 287 23.17 11.79 3.56
CA VAL A 287 23.29 12.89 2.60
C VAL A 287 24.10 14.02 3.20
N LYS A 288 25.20 14.39 2.53
CA LYS A 288 26.10 15.46 2.93
C LYS A 288 25.66 16.79 2.32
N SER A 289 25.74 16.93 1.01
CA SER A 289 25.51 18.19 0.30
C SER A 289 24.95 18.00 -1.10
N LEU A 290 24.18 18.99 -1.56
CA LEU A 290 23.74 19.07 -2.96
C LEU A 290 24.93 19.39 -3.86
N LYS A 291 25.19 18.51 -4.84
CA LYS A 291 26.25 18.64 -5.83
C LYS A 291 25.80 19.46 -7.04
N ARG A 292 24.68 19.06 -7.67
CA ARG A 292 24.13 19.72 -8.86
C ARG A 292 22.63 19.43 -9.05
N ILE A 293 21.99 20.25 -9.87
CA ILE A 293 20.60 20.12 -10.32
C ILE A 293 20.61 20.08 -11.85
N GLY A 294 20.35 18.91 -12.42
CA GLY A 294 20.15 18.79 -13.88
C GLY A 294 18.69 19.03 -14.24
N ILE A 295 18.43 19.89 -15.23
CA ILE A 295 17.09 20.17 -15.76
C ILE A 295 17.06 19.83 -17.25
N SER A 296 16.13 18.96 -17.65
CA SER A 296 15.98 18.52 -19.04
C SER A 296 14.50 18.39 -19.41
N GLN A 297 14.19 18.41 -20.71
CA GLN A 297 12.87 18.08 -21.23
C GLN A 297 12.97 16.78 -22.03
N ASP A 298 12.04 15.86 -21.77
CA ASP A 298 11.78 14.74 -22.64
C ASP A 298 10.74 15.16 -23.69
N PHE A 299 11.18 15.31 -24.93
CA PHE A 299 10.35 15.74 -26.07
C PHE A 299 9.36 14.69 -26.56
N HIS A 300 9.47 13.43 -26.13
CA HIS A 300 8.48 12.41 -26.50
C HIS A 300 7.25 12.47 -25.58
N SER A 301 7.47 12.84 -24.32
CA SER A 301 6.43 12.84 -23.30
C SER A 301 6.02 14.24 -22.85
N ASP A 302 6.63 15.28 -23.43
CA ASP A 302 6.48 16.69 -23.06
C ASP A 302 6.58 16.92 -21.55
N ASN A 303 7.56 16.26 -20.92
CA ASN A 303 7.81 16.38 -19.48
C ASN A 303 9.15 17.04 -19.21
N TYR A 304 9.18 17.89 -18.19
CA TYR A 304 10.41 18.41 -17.60
C TYR A 304 10.85 17.52 -16.45
N ILE A 305 12.14 17.20 -16.43
CA ILE A 305 12.79 16.33 -15.45
C ILE A 305 13.82 17.14 -14.69
N PHE A 306 13.66 17.20 -13.36
CA PHE A 306 14.58 17.86 -12.43
C PHE A 306 15.31 16.79 -11.63
N THR A 307 16.61 16.66 -11.82
CA THR A 307 17.46 15.67 -11.15
C THR A 307 18.42 16.34 -10.18
N TYR A 308 18.15 16.21 -8.89
CA TYR A 308 19.02 16.65 -7.81
C TYR A 308 20.02 15.57 -7.50
N SER A 309 21.32 15.83 -7.64
CA SER A 309 22.38 14.91 -7.27
C SER A 309 23.03 15.36 -5.96
N TYR A 310 23.07 14.47 -4.98
CA TYR A 310 23.67 14.70 -3.68
C TYR A 310 24.92 13.85 -3.50
N GLU A 311 25.89 14.38 -2.77
CA GLU A 311 27.04 13.64 -2.24
C GLU A 311 26.68 13.05 -0.88
N THR A 312 27.22 11.87 -0.59
CA THR A 312 26.98 11.14 0.65
C THR A 312 28.28 10.93 1.42
N GLU A 313 28.18 10.64 2.72
CA GLU A 313 29.34 10.43 3.60
C GLU A 313 30.23 9.25 3.19
N ASP A 314 29.63 8.23 2.56
CA ASP A 314 30.30 7.05 2.03
C ASP A 314 30.89 7.25 0.62
N GLY A 315 30.86 8.48 0.08
CA GLY A 315 31.45 8.82 -1.22
C GLY A 315 30.61 8.42 -2.44
N GLU A 316 29.42 7.88 -2.22
CA GLU A 316 28.43 7.56 -3.24
C GLU A 316 27.62 8.82 -3.66
N SER A 317 26.66 8.62 -4.56
CA SER A 317 25.73 9.68 -4.96
C SER A 317 24.28 9.23 -4.91
N VAL A 318 23.44 10.07 -4.31
CA VAL A 318 21.98 9.87 -4.24
C VAL A 318 21.28 10.88 -5.13
N ARG A 319 20.22 10.45 -5.81
CA ARG A 319 19.43 11.32 -6.69
C ARG A 319 17.99 11.49 -6.23
N ILE A 320 17.44 12.71 -6.33
CA ILE A 320 15.99 12.92 -6.23
C ILE A 320 15.51 13.46 -7.58
N VAL A 321 14.53 12.80 -8.18
CA VAL A 321 14.02 13.09 -9.51
C VAL A 321 12.56 13.51 -9.45
N TYR A 322 12.28 14.73 -9.89
CA TYR A 322 10.92 15.23 -10.10
C TYR A 322 10.61 15.22 -11.58
N THR A 323 9.43 14.74 -11.95
CA THR A 323 8.92 14.83 -13.32
C THR A 323 7.63 15.63 -13.33
N ILE A 324 7.55 16.66 -14.16
CA ILE A 324 6.40 17.54 -14.27
C ILE A 324 6.06 17.77 -15.74
N SER A 325 4.76 17.73 -16.07
CA SER A 325 4.32 18.03 -17.43
C SER A 325 4.64 19.48 -17.80
N ASP A 326 5.02 19.69 -19.05
CA ASP A 326 5.22 20.99 -19.67
C ASP A 326 4.07 21.99 -19.46
N TYR A 327 2.85 21.50 -19.23
CA TYR A 327 1.68 22.31 -18.95
C TYR A 327 1.93 23.30 -17.79
N TRP A 328 2.65 22.84 -16.77
CA TRP A 328 3.04 23.65 -15.62
C TRP A 328 4.02 24.78 -15.96
N ILE A 329 4.85 24.59 -16.98
CA ILE A 329 5.88 25.55 -17.36
C ILE A 329 5.33 26.54 -18.39
N ASN A 330 4.58 26.05 -19.37
CA ASN A 330 4.20 26.80 -20.55
C ASN A 330 2.83 27.49 -20.44
N PHE A 331 1.93 27.00 -19.58
CA PHE A 331 0.52 27.44 -19.53
C PHE A 331 0.04 27.88 -18.15
N LEU A 332 0.93 27.94 -17.14
CA LEU A 332 0.56 28.37 -15.79
C LEU A 332 0.44 29.90 -15.70
N GLU A 333 -0.79 30.41 -15.65
CA GLU A 333 -1.04 31.83 -15.43
C GLU A 333 -0.51 32.33 -14.07
N GLY A 334 0.20 33.46 -14.11
CA GLY A 334 0.80 34.10 -12.93
C GLY A 334 2.00 33.36 -12.33
N GLY A 335 2.51 32.31 -12.98
CA GLY A 335 3.74 31.58 -12.59
C GLY A 335 3.71 31.00 -11.17
N LEU A 336 4.87 30.61 -10.64
CA LEU A 336 5.02 30.21 -9.24
C LEU A 336 5.39 31.41 -8.36
N PRO A 337 4.74 31.59 -7.18
CA PRO A 337 5.06 32.67 -6.23
C PRO A 337 6.33 32.38 -5.42
N ILE A 338 7.21 31.51 -5.91
CA ILE A 338 8.48 31.12 -5.29
C ILE A 338 9.57 32.00 -5.91
N GLU A 339 10.41 32.59 -5.07
CA GLU A 339 11.59 33.32 -5.52
C GLU A 339 12.69 32.37 -6.02
N ILE A 340 13.52 32.86 -6.95
CA ILE A 340 14.69 32.12 -7.40
C ILE A 340 15.71 32.09 -6.25
N ASP A 341 16.15 30.90 -5.86
CA ASP A 341 17.20 30.72 -4.88
C ASP A 341 18.57 30.91 -5.53
N LYS A 342 19.17 32.08 -5.30
CA LYS A 342 20.49 32.45 -5.85
C LYS A 342 21.60 31.47 -5.45
N SER A 343 21.46 30.79 -4.30
CA SER A 343 22.46 29.81 -3.86
C SER A 343 22.52 28.54 -4.71
N LEU A 344 21.49 28.33 -5.55
CA LEU A 344 21.40 27.19 -6.45
C LEU A 344 21.88 27.50 -7.88
N GLU A 345 22.07 28.76 -8.25
CA GLU A 345 22.34 29.13 -9.65
C GLU A 345 23.58 28.44 -10.23
N ASP A 346 24.68 28.44 -9.48
CA ASP A 346 25.93 27.79 -9.90
C ASP A 346 25.84 26.26 -9.93
N LYS A 347 24.75 25.69 -9.40
CA LYS A 347 24.50 24.24 -9.36
C LYS A 347 23.49 23.79 -10.41
N ILE A 348 22.82 24.70 -11.11
CA ILE A 348 21.80 24.35 -12.11
C ILE A 348 22.45 24.17 -13.47
N GLU A 349 22.27 22.99 -14.05
CA GLU A 349 22.73 22.60 -15.38
C GLU A 349 21.51 22.33 -16.28
N PHE A 350 21.39 23.08 -17.38
CA PHE A 350 20.35 22.83 -18.39
C PHE A 350 20.85 21.84 -19.44
N GLY A 351 20.10 20.76 -19.64
CA GLY A 351 20.39 19.74 -20.65
C GLY A 351 20.05 20.19 -22.09
N ASP A 352 19.18 21.19 -22.25
CA ASP A 352 18.89 21.82 -23.55
C ASP A 352 19.55 23.19 -23.65
N THR A 353 20.35 23.37 -24.70
CA THR A 353 21.01 24.63 -25.07
C THR A 353 20.06 25.80 -25.34
N ARG A 354 18.76 25.55 -25.57
CA ARG A 354 17.76 26.61 -25.81
C ARG A 354 17.42 27.42 -24.56
N TRP A 355 17.69 26.90 -23.36
CA TRP A 355 17.39 27.63 -22.13
C TRP A 355 18.64 28.29 -21.59
N SER A 356 18.72 29.61 -21.78
CA SER A 356 19.69 30.43 -21.05
C SER A 356 19.17 30.73 -19.65
N THR A 357 20.10 30.97 -18.73
CA THR A 357 19.85 31.37 -17.33
C THR A 357 18.99 32.62 -17.17
N HIS A 358 18.79 33.41 -18.24
CA HIS A 358 18.06 34.68 -18.25
C HIS A 358 16.85 34.67 -19.21
N SER A 359 16.54 33.53 -19.82
CA SER A 359 15.33 33.37 -20.62
C SER A 359 14.10 33.22 -19.71
N ALA A 360 12.92 33.68 -20.14
CA ALA A 360 11.69 33.53 -19.36
C ALA A 360 11.35 32.05 -19.01
N PRO A 361 11.55 31.06 -19.92
CA PRO A 361 11.46 29.65 -19.55
C PRO A 361 12.52 29.25 -18.50
N GLY A 362 13.76 29.73 -18.63
CA GLY A 362 14.84 29.47 -17.69
C GLY A 362 14.55 29.98 -16.27
N GLU A 363 14.01 31.19 -16.13
CA GLU A 363 13.61 31.74 -14.83
C GLU A 363 12.49 30.93 -14.18
N THR A 364 11.49 30.50 -14.97
CA THR A 364 10.42 29.62 -14.49
C THR A 364 10.98 28.30 -13.98
N LEU A 365 11.86 27.65 -14.75
CA LEU A 365 12.50 26.39 -14.35
C LEU A 365 13.34 26.56 -13.06
N LYS A 366 14.03 27.68 -12.88
CA LYS A 366 14.75 28.00 -11.63
C LYS A 366 13.80 28.11 -10.42
N ARG A 367 12.60 28.66 -10.57
CA ARG A 367 11.60 28.74 -9.48
C ARG A 367 11.10 27.35 -9.09
N TYR A 368 10.85 26.47 -10.06
CA TYR A 368 10.54 25.06 -9.78
C TYR A 368 11.71 24.36 -9.10
N ALA A 369 12.94 24.63 -9.55
CA ALA A 369 14.12 24.05 -8.94
C ALA A 369 14.28 24.47 -7.46
N ALA A 370 13.99 25.72 -7.13
CA ALA A 370 13.96 26.21 -5.75
C ALA A 370 12.86 25.52 -4.93
N LEU A 371 11.63 25.42 -5.46
CA LEU A 371 10.50 24.77 -4.79
C LEU A 371 10.82 23.31 -4.44
N PHE A 372 11.32 22.53 -5.39
CA PHE A 372 11.64 21.12 -5.18
C PHE A 372 12.85 20.95 -4.25
N ASN A 373 13.83 21.85 -4.29
CA ASN A 373 14.93 21.83 -3.31
C ASN A 373 14.42 22.05 -1.88
N GLN A 374 13.48 22.99 -1.68
CA GLN A 374 12.85 23.19 -0.36
C GLN A 374 12.12 21.93 0.13
N LYS A 375 11.46 21.19 -0.76
CA LYS A 375 10.83 19.90 -0.43
C LYS A 375 11.87 18.85 -0.04
N ASN A 376 12.99 18.77 -0.76
CA ASN A 376 14.11 17.86 -0.45
C ASN A 376 14.71 18.17 0.92
N GLU A 377 15.02 19.42 1.24
CA GLU A 377 15.61 19.78 2.55
C GLU A 377 14.64 19.52 3.71
N LYS A 378 13.34 19.78 3.51
CA LYS A 378 12.30 19.39 4.49
C LYS A 378 12.29 17.88 4.71
N TYR A 379 12.35 17.10 3.64
CA TYR A 379 12.42 15.63 3.71
C TYR A 379 13.68 15.19 4.46
N PHE A 380 14.87 15.64 4.07
CA PHE A 380 16.11 15.28 4.75
C PHE A 380 16.12 15.65 6.23
N LYS A 381 15.56 16.80 6.61
CA LYS A 381 15.45 17.19 8.03
C LYS A 381 14.62 16.18 8.84
N LYS A 382 13.57 15.59 8.25
CA LYS A 382 12.74 14.59 8.92
C LYS A 382 13.48 13.27 9.17
N ILE A 383 14.29 12.84 8.21
CA ILE A 383 15.00 11.55 8.23
C ILE A 383 16.46 11.67 8.71
N ASN A 384 16.81 12.75 9.41
CA ASN A 384 18.19 13.04 9.84
C ASN A 384 19.24 12.95 8.70
N ARG A 385 18.82 13.28 7.48
CA ARG A 385 19.59 13.15 6.23
C ARG A 385 19.99 11.71 5.87
N ILE A 386 19.45 10.70 6.57
CA ILE A 386 19.71 9.27 6.30
C ILE A 386 18.65 8.75 5.34
N ILE A 387 19.01 8.58 4.08
CA ILE A 387 18.11 8.19 3.01
C ILE A 387 18.19 6.69 2.73
N LEU A 388 17.02 6.09 2.46
CA LEU A 388 16.89 4.71 2.03
C LEU A 388 16.83 4.65 0.50
N GLY A 389 17.80 3.97 -0.11
CA GLY A 389 17.96 3.79 -1.55
C GLY A 389 18.95 4.77 -2.20
N ASN A 390 19.34 4.46 -3.44
CA ASN A 390 20.26 5.29 -4.25
C ASN A 390 19.55 6.51 -4.86
N GLY A 391 18.23 6.58 -4.76
CA GLY A 391 17.48 7.72 -5.22
C GLY A 391 15.98 7.57 -5.05
N ILE A 392 15.31 8.71 -5.20
CA ILE A 392 13.86 8.88 -5.07
C ILE A 392 13.35 9.42 -6.41
N ALA A 393 12.24 8.89 -6.90
CA ALA A 393 11.55 9.41 -8.08
C ALA A 393 10.09 9.69 -7.74
N THR A 394 9.58 10.84 -8.19
CA THR A 394 8.16 11.18 -8.05
C THR A 394 7.30 10.54 -9.15
N LYS A 395 5.99 10.45 -8.92
CA LYS A 395 4.99 10.37 -9.99
C LYS A 395 5.11 11.61 -10.89
N VAL A 396 4.66 11.49 -12.12
CA VAL A 396 4.58 12.62 -13.05
C VAL A 396 3.51 13.59 -12.57
N ILE A 397 3.90 14.82 -12.28
CA ILE A 397 3.00 15.87 -11.78
C ILE A 397 2.29 16.52 -12.98
N ARG A 398 0.96 16.42 -13.02
CA ARG A 398 0.12 16.94 -14.11
C ARG A 398 -0.90 17.95 -13.58
N MET A 399 -1.34 18.88 -14.45
CA MET A 399 -2.49 19.77 -14.20
C MET A 399 -3.77 19.27 -14.87
N THR A 400 -3.66 18.39 -15.87
CA THR A 400 -4.79 17.89 -16.66
C THR A 400 -5.04 16.41 -16.36
N ALA A 401 -6.32 16.05 -16.28
CA ALA A 401 -6.75 14.67 -15.98
C ALA A 401 -6.82 13.78 -17.23
N ASP A 402 -6.56 14.33 -18.42
CA ASP A 402 -6.74 13.62 -19.68
C ASP A 402 -5.77 12.42 -19.77
N ASN A 403 -6.33 11.23 -19.99
CA ASN A 403 -5.61 9.96 -20.00
C ASN A 403 -4.71 9.75 -18.75
N LEU A 404 -5.14 10.21 -17.57
CA LEU A 404 -4.38 10.08 -16.33
C LEU A 404 -4.16 8.60 -15.97
N ASN A 405 -2.90 8.22 -15.77
CA ASN A 405 -2.55 6.92 -15.17
C ASN A 405 -2.20 7.12 -13.68
N PRO A 406 -3.10 6.78 -12.72
CA PRO A 406 -2.88 7.05 -11.30
C PRO A 406 -1.71 6.26 -10.67
N ASN A 407 -1.21 5.23 -11.35
CA ASN A 407 -0.03 4.49 -10.91
C ASN A 407 1.26 5.29 -11.12
N GLU A 408 1.33 6.05 -12.21
CA GLU A 408 2.55 6.74 -12.63
C GLU A 408 2.45 8.25 -12.51
N GLN A 409 1.24 8.78 -12.36
CA GLN A 409 0.93 10.21 -12.48
C GLN A 409 0.08 10.70 -11.30
N ILE A 410 0.25 11.97 -10.96
CA ILE A 410 -0.52 12.66 -9.92
C ILE A 410 -1.05 13.99 -10.45
N LEU A 411 -2.34 14.24 -10.21
CA LEU A 411 -3.01 15.47 -10.61
C LEU A 411 -2.98 16.49 -9.46
N LEU A 412 -2.34 17.63 -9.66
CA LEU A 412 -2.23 18.68 -8.65
C LEU A 412 -2.66 20.04 -9.22
N ASN A 413 -3.25 20.87 -8.37
CA ASN A 413 -3.38 22.29 -8.65
C ASN A 413 -2.22 23.08 -8.01
N LYS A 414 -2.08 24.36 -8.35
CA LYS A 414 -0.99 25.22 -7.86
C LYS A 414 -0.89 25.27 -6.33
N SER A 415 -2.02 25.37 -5.63
CA SER A 415 -2.04 25.40 -4.16
C SER A 415 -1.52 24.09 -3.58
N THR A 416 -1.99 22.96 -4.11
CA THR A 416 -1.59 21.62 -3.66
C THR A 416 -0.12 21.35 -3.94
N LEU A 417 0.40 21.74 -5.12
CA LEU A 417 1.82 21.59 -5.43
C LEU A 417 2.71 22.39 -4.46
N LEU A 418 2.26 23.57 -4.03
CA LEU A 418 3.00 24.37 -3.05
C LEU A 418 2.98 23.72 -1.65
N SER A 419 1.82 23.18 -1.23
CA SER A 419 1.64 22.65 0.12
C SER A 419 2.12 21.21 0.33
N CYS A 420 2.13 20.37 -0.72
CA CYS A 420 2.50 18.95 -0.59
C CYS A 420 3.97 18.76 -0.19
N GLU A 421 4.28 17.64 0.42
CA GLU A 421 5.64 17.22 0.76
C GLU A 421 6.18 16.26 -0.30
N LEU A 422 7.47 15.93 -0.26
CA LEU A 422 8.06 14.95 -1.20
C LEU A 422 7.37 13.57 -1.08
N ASN A 423 6.99 13.17 0.14
CA ASN A 423 6.31 11.89 0.41
C ASN A 423 4.99 11.74 -0.36
N ASP A 424 4.25 12.84 -0.54
CA ASP A 424 2.97 12.85 -1.26
C ASP A 424 3.15 12.65 -2.78
N LEU A 425 4.38 12.81 -3.28
CA LEU A 425 4.72 12.76 -4.70
C LEU A 425 5.37 11.44 -5.11
N LEU A 426 5.68 10.54 -4.17
CA LEU A 426 6.41 9.30 -4.45
C LEU A 426 5.59 8.35 -5.35
N LYS A 427 6.31 7.59 -6.20
CA LYS A 427 5.71 6.53 -7.02
C LYS A 427 5.13 5.39 -6.19
#